data_AF-A0A7S3SLC8-F1
#
_entry.id   AF-A0A7S3SLC8-F1
#
_cell.length_a   1.000
_cell.length_b   1.000
_cell.length_c   1.000
_cell.angle_alpha   90.00
_cell.angle_beta   90.00
_cell.angle_gamma   90.00
#
_symmetry.space_group_name_H-M   'P 1'
#
loop_
_entity.id
_entity.type
_entity.pdbx_description
1 polymer ?
#
loop_
_entity_poly.entity_id
_entity_poly.type
_entity_poly.pdbx_seq_one_letter_code
_entity_poly.pdbx_strand_id
1 'polypeptide(L)'
;GGEGGGGEGGDGSLEDGSYSAQLIHAAWEAIEADAFFCFTALMSEVRDHFCSNLDHTALGITARIERFAGLLAAKDPPLAAALDNIRVAPTFYAFRWISLLMTQELDLPDVLRLWDSLLADERRFDFLLYFCVAMVLCIREDLLEHGDFSYSVKALQHYESRVPLHTLLERAHALYAADHPQLYAPPAAPPPRPPPPPDRMSSNGAAYL
;
A
#
# COMPACT_ATOMS: atom_id res chain seq x y z
N GLY A 1 -44.19 25.95 -64.33
CA GLY A 1 -43.12 24.95 -64.48
C GLY A 1 -42.41 24.82 -63.14
N GLY A 2 -42.17 23.59 -62.69
CA GLY A 2 -41.19 23.26 -61.64
C GLY A 2 -39.77 23.65 -62.07
N GLU A 3 -38.69 23.40 -61.33
CA GLU A 3 -38.35 22.42 -60.27
C GLU A 3 -37.35 23.10 -59.30
N GLY A 4 -37.28 22.76 -58.01
CA GLY A 4 -36.31 21.80 -57.42
C GLY A 4 -34.99 22.51 -57.05
N GLY A 5 -34.40 22.46 -55.85
CA GLY A 5 -34.46 21.53 -54.72
C GLY A 5 -33.02 21.08 -54.38
N GLY A 6 -32.62 21.17 -53.10
CA GLY A 6 -31.38 20.61 -52.54
C GLY A 6 -30.24 21.63 -52.39
N GLY A 7 -29.67 21.93 -51.22
CA GLY A 7 -29.56 21.15 -49.99
C GLY A 7 -28.16 20.56 -49.88
N GLU A 8 -27.20 21.33 -49.37
CA GLU A 8 -25.94 20.81 -48.85
C GLU A 8 -25.68 21.46 -47.49
N GLY A 9 -26.35 20.90 -46.48
CA GLY A 9 -25.89 20.93 -45.12
C GLY A 9 -25.37 19.53 -44.79
N GLY A 10 -24.13 19.44 -44.32
CA GLY A 10 -23.57 18.22 -43.75
C GLY A 10 -22.21 17.88 -44.30
N ASP A 11 -21.15 18.31 -43.60
CA ASP A 11 -20.11 17.39 -43.16
C ASP A 11 -19.19 18.08 -42.13
N GLY A 12 -19.58 18.04 -40.85
CA GLY A 12 -18.77 18.61 -39.77
C GLY A 12 -18.96 17.91 -38.43
N SER A 13 -19.68 16.79 -38.40
CA SER A 13 -20.05 16.09 -37.17
C SER A 13 -19.54 14.64 -37.11
N LEU A 14 -18.90 14.14 -38.18
CA LEU A 14 -18.38 12.76 -38.25
C LEU A 14 -16.90 12.67 -37.84
N GLU A 15 -16.10 13.73 -38.05
CA GLU A 15 -14.67 13.72 -37.72
C GLU A 15 -14.40 13.87 -36.21
N ASP A 16 -15.19 14.67 -35.49
CA ASP A 16 -15.03 14.91 -34.04
C ASP A 16 -15.27 13.63 -33.19
N GLY A 17 -16.16 12.76 -33.67
CA GLY A 17 -16.39 11.43 -33.08
C GLY A 17 -15.26 10.43 -33.32
N SER A 18 -14.50 10.60 -34.40
CA SER A 18 -13.38 9.71 -34.76
C SER A 18 -12.12 10.04 -33.95
N TYR A 19 -11.80 11.34 -33.79
CA TYR A 19 -10.67 11.77 -32.97
C TYR A 19 -10.90 11.45 -31.49
N SER A 20 -12.11 11.64 -30.97
CA SER A 20 -12.45 11.22 -29.60
C SER A 20 -12.34 9.71 -29.41
N ALA A 21 -12.78 8.89 -30.37
CA ALA A 21 -12.61 7.43 -30.30
C ALA A 21 -11.13 7.00 -30.35
N GLN A 22 -10.30 7.63 -31.20
CA GLN A 22 -8.87 7.38 -31.25
C GLN A 22 -8.14 7.83 -29.98
N LEU A 23 -8.50 8.99 -29.42
CA LEU A 23 -8.00 9.47 -28.12
C LEU A 23 -8.37 8.52 -26.98
N ILE A 24 -9.61 8.01 -26.97
CA ILE A 24 -10.07 7.04 -25.98
C ILE A 24 -9.30 5.72 -26.15
N HIS A 25 -9.12 5.22 -27.38
CA HIS A 25 -8.34 4.00 -27.64
C HIS A 25 -6.89 4.13 -27.18
N ALA A 26 -6.22 5.24 -27.54
CA ALA A 26 -4.86 5.51 -27.11
C ALA A 26 -4.76 5.62 -25.57
N ALA A 27 -5.78 6.19 -24.92
CA ALA A 27 -5.85 6.22 -23.45
C ALA A 27 -6.02 4.82 -22.85
N TRP A 28 -6.84 3.95 -23.44
CA TRP A 28 -6.98 2.56 -23.00
C TRP A 28 -5.68 1.77 -23.15
N GLU A 29 -4.99 1.90 -24.29
CA GLU A 29 -3.69 1.26 -24.52
C GLU A 29 -2.65 1.75 -23.52
N ALA A 30 -2.63 3.04 -23.19
CA ALA A 30 -1.75 3.60 -22.18
C ALA A 30 -2.07 3.05 -20.79
N ILE A 31 -3.35 3.02 -20.39
CA ILE A 31 -3.78 2.48 -19.09
C ILE A 31 -3.45 0.98 -18.98
N GLU A 32 -3.67 0.20 -20.05
CA GLU A 32 -3.35 -1.22 -20.09
C GLU A 32 -1.84 -1.44 -19.95
N ALA A 33 -1.03 -0.69 -20.70
CA ALA A 33 0.42 -0.76 -20.61
C ALA A 33 0.90 -0.40 -19.19
N ASP A 34 0.40 0.70 -18.61
CA ASP A 34 0.74 1.11 -17.25
C ASP A 34 0.36 0.04 -16.23
N ALA A 35 -0.86 -0.51 -16.31
CA ALA A 35 -1.31 -1.58 -15.44
C ALA A 35 -0.43 -2.83 -15.56
N PHE A 36 -0.06 -3.22 -16.79
CA PHE A 36 0.83 -4.33 -17.06
C PHE A 36 2.22 -4.11 -16.44
N PHE A 37 2.80 -2.92 -16.62
CA PHE A 37 4.13 -2.61 -16.07
C PHE A 37 4.13 -2.53 -14.55
N CYS A 38 3.12 -1.87 -13.95
CA CYS A 38 2.97 -1.80 -12.50
C CYS A 38 2.80 -3.20 -11.90
N PHE A 39 1.93 -4.04 -12.49
CA PHE A 39 1.74 -5.41 -12.03
C PHE A 39 3.01 -6.25 -12.19
N THR A 40 3.69 -6.15 -13.33
CA THR A 40 4.95 -6.87 -13.58
C THR A 40 6.04 -6.47 -12.60
N ALA A 41 6.16 -5.18 -12.29
CA ALA A 41 7.09 -4.68 -11.28
C ALA A 41 6.78 -5.27 -9.91
N LEU A 42 5.52 -5.17 -9.45
CA LEU A 42 5.09 -5.74 -8.17
C LEU A 42 5.34 -7.25 -8.11
N MET A 43 4.92 -8.00 -9.12
CA MET A 43 5.09 -9.45 -9.16
C MET A 43 6.55 -9.88 -9.21
N SER A 44 7.43 -9.08 -9.82
CA SER A 44 8.86 -9.35 -9.85
C SER A 44 9.48 -9.30 -8.46
N GLU A 45 8.98 -8.44 -7.58
CA GLU A 45 9.46 -8.31 -6.20
C GLU A 45 8.90 -9.38 -5.25
N VAL A 46 7.66 -9.85 -5.49
CA VAL A 46 7.02 -10.92 -4.70
C VAL A 46 7.39 -12.31 -5.22
N ARG A 47 7.98 -12.41 -6.41
CA ARG A 47 8.32 -13.67 -7.10
C ARG A 47 9.00 -14.69 -6.20
N ASP A 48 9.95 -14.24 -5.38
CA ASP A 48 10.76 -15.13 -4.55
C ASP A 48 9.93 -15.86 -3.47
N HIS A 49 8.74 -15.35 -3.10
CA HIS A 49 7.78 -16.04 -2.22
C HIS A 49 7.13 -17.27 -2.86
N PHE A 50 7.13 -17.36 -4.20
CA PHE A 50 6.45 -18.42 -4.95
C PHE A 50 7.42 -19.44 -5.56
N CYS A 51 8.72 -19.20 -5.44
CA CYS A 51 9.74 -20.14 -5.89
C CYS A 51 10.06 -21.11 -4.75
N SER A 52 9.56 -22.35 -4.84
CA SER A 52 9.83 -23.41 -3.83
C SER A 52 11.31 -23.66 -3.58
N ASN A 53 12.16 -23.45 -4.58
CA ASN A 53 13.63 -23.55 -4.45
C ASN A 53 14.24 -22.45 -3.57
N LEU A 54 13.52 -21.36 -3.32
CA LEU A 54 13.94 -20.23 -2.50
C LEU A 54 13.31 -20.26 -1.10
N ASP A 55 12.39 -21.18 -0.81
CA ASP A 55 11.64 -21.23 0.46
C ASP A 55 12.56 -21.23 1.70
N HIS A 56 13.75 -21.84 1.61
CA HIS A 56 14.74 -21.91 2.69
C HIS A 56 15.84 -20.84 2.61
N THR A 57 15.74 -19.89 1.68
CA THR A 57 16.69 -18.79 1.54
C THR A 57 16.21 -17.56 2.30
N ALA A 58 17.12 -16.62 2.59
CA ALA A 58 16.80 -15.36 3.26
C ALA A 58 15.77 -14.48 2.51
N LEU A 59 15.53 -14.76 1.23
CA LEU A 59 14.56 -14.08 0.37
C LEU A 59 13.23 -14.85 0.24
N GLY A 60 13.20 -16.10 0.71
CA GLY A 60 12.03 -16.98 0.62
C GLY A 60 10.93 -16.63 1.61
N ILE A 61 9.77 -17.25 1.38
CA ILE A 61 8.60 -17.06 2.23
C ILE A 61 8.83 -17.50 3.69
N THR A 62 9.63 -18.55 3.93
CA THR A 62 9.95 -19.00 5.29
C THR A 62 10.72 -17.95 6.06
N ALA A 63 11.74 -17.33 5.45
CA ALA A 63 12.51 -16.25 6.09
C ALA A 63 11.64 -15.03 6.41
N ARG A 64 10.64 -14.71 5.57
CA ARG A 64 9.67 -13.65 5.88
C ARG A 64 8.76 -14.01 7.04
N ILE A 65 8.28 -15.25 7.11
CA ILE A 65 7.47 -15.74 8.23
C ILE A 65 8.29 -15.75 9.54
N GLU A 66 9.55 -16.17 9.49
CA GLU A 66 10.47 -16.13 10.63
C GLU A 66 10.75 -14.69 11.08
N ARG A 67 10.95 -13.77 10.13
CA ARG A 67 11.09 -12.34 10.43
C ARG A 67 9.84 -11.78 11.10
N PHE A 68 8.66 -12.15 10.60
CA PHE A 68 7.39 -11.80 11.24
C PHE A 68 7.31 -12.36 12.67
N ALA A 69 7.66 -13.63 12.87
CA ALA A 69 7.66 -14.26 14.20
C ALA A 69 8.61 -13.53 15.16
N GLY A 70 9.81 -13.18 14.69
CA GLY A 70 10.78 -12.40 15.46
C GLY A 70 10.28 -11.00 15.81
N LEU A 71 9.61 -10.31 14.88
CA LEU A 71 8.97 -9.02 15.14
C LEU A 71 7.86 -9.15 16.19
N LEU A 72 7.00 -10.16 16.09
CA LEU A 72 5.96 -10.41 17.08
C LEU A 72 6.56 -10.65 18.47
N ALA A 73 7.59 -11.49 18.57
CA ALA A 73 8.30 -11.77 19.82
C ALA A 73 9.00 -10.53 20.40
N ALA A 74 9.47 -9.60 19.55
CA ALA A 74 10.06 -8.35 20.00
C ALA A 74 9.00 -7.35 20.49
N LYS A 75 7.83 -7.29 19.85
CA LYS A 75 6.75 -6.35 20.20
C LYS A 75 5.91 -6.83 21.38
N ASP A 76 5.66 -8.13 21.50
CA ASP A 76 4.92 -8.73 22.60
C ASP A 76 5.46 -10.13 22.93
N PRO A 77 6.55 -10.22 23.72
CA PRO A 77 7.13 -11.50 24.12
C PRO A 77 6.15 -12.44 24.84
N PRO A 78 5.28 -11.97 25.76
CA PRO A 78 4.27 -12.82 26.39
C PRO A 78 3.31 -13.48 25.40
N LEU A 79 2.82 -12.72 24.41
CA LEU A 79 1.91 -13.26 23.40
C LEU A 79 2.61 -14.28 22.50
N ALA A 80 3.83 -13.99 22.05
CA ALA A 80 4.62 -14.92 21.24
C ALA A 80 4.87 -16.24 22.01
N ALA A 81 5.29 -16.16 23.27
CA ALA A 81 5.50 -17.32 24.12
C ALA A 81 4.20 -18.12 24.35
N ALA A 82 3.06 -17.44 24.51
CA ALA A 82 1.77 -18.10 24.67
C ALA A 82 1.40 -18.91 23.42
N LEU A 83 1.54 -18.33 22.22
CA LEU A 83 1.30 -19.02 20.94
C LEU A 83 2.24 -20.22 20.76
N ASP A 84 3.52 -20.07 21.11
CA ASP A 84 4.50 -21.16 21.06
C ASP A 84 4.14 -22.31 22.02
N ASN A 85 3.70 -21.98 23.25
CA ASN A 85 3.30 -22.96 24.25
C ASN A 85 2.11 -23.82 23.79
N ILE A 86 1.16 -23.22 23.08
CA ILE A 86 0.02 -23.93 22.49
C ILE A 86 0.34 -24.51 21.10
N ARG A 87 1.60 -24.44 20.65
CA ARG A 87 2.10 -24.99 19.37
C ARG A 87 1.47 -24.36 18.13
N VAL A 88 1.06 -23.10 18.20
CA VAL A 88 0.54 -22.35 17.06
C VAL A 88 1.71 -21.69 16.32
N ALA A 89 2.23 -22.40 15.32
CA ALA A 89 3.29 -21.88 14.48
C ALA A 89 2.77 -20.76 13.54
N PRO A 90 3.53 -19.66 13.35
CA PRO A 90 3.20 -18.59 12.39
C PRO A 90 2.87 -19.07 10.98
N THR A 91 3.48 -20.17 10.52
CA THR A 91 3.22 -20.78 9.21
C THR A 91 1.77 -21.19 9.00
N PHE A 92 1.01 -21.49 10.07
CA PHE A 92 -0.40 -21.90 9.96
C PHE A 92 -1.35 -20.76 9.53
N TYR A 93 -0.94 -19.51 9.67
CA TYR A 93 -1.80 -18.36 9.33
C TYR A 93 -1.06 -17.31 8.48
N ALA A 94 0.20 -17.00 8.81
CA ALA A 94 0.93 -15.90 8.20
C ALA A 94 1.45 -16.20 6.78
N PHE A 95 1.52 -17.47 6.37
CA PHE A 95 1.92 -17.83 5.01
C PHE A 95 0.99 -17.21 3.97
N ARG A 96 -0.33 -17.40 4.15
CA ARG A 96 -1.36 -16.86 3.25
C ARG A 96 -1.38 -15.34 3.26
N TRP A 97 -1.29 -14.75 4.46
CA TRP A 97 -1.22 -13.31 4.69
C TRP A 97 -0.10 -12.63 3.88
N ILE A 98 1.11 -13.18 3.99
CA ILE A 98 2.31 -12.59 3.39
C ILE A 98 2.39 -12.90 1.89
N SER A 99 2.14 -14.15 1.49
CA SER A 99 2.24 -14.56 0.07
C SER A 99 1.20 -13.88 -0.81
N LEU A 100 0.01 -13.60 -0.27
CA LEU A 100 -1.10 -13.02 -1.01
C LEU A 100 -1.34 -11.54 -0.70
N LEU A 101 -0.42 -10.88 0.02
CA LEU A 101 -0.51 -9.45 0.37
C LEU A 101 -1.88 -9.07 0.94
N MET A 102 -2.43 -9.90 1.83
CA MET A 102 -3.74 -9.76 2.48
C MET A 102 -4.98 -9.79 1.58
N THR A 103 -4.85 -10.09 0.29
CA THR A 103 -5.99 -10.12 -0.67
C THR A 103 -7.08 -11.14 -0.33
N GLN A 104 -6.80 -12.12 0.54
CA GLN A 104 -7.78 -13.11 1.01
C GLN A 104 -8.22 -12.92 2.47
N GLU A 105 -7.75 -11.88 3.16
CA GLU A 105 -8.21 -11.55 4.54
C GLU A 105 -9.16 -10.37 4.58
N LEU A 106 -9.11 -9.52 3.56
CA LEU A 106 -9.75 -8.22 3.51
C LEU A 106 -10.61 -8.14 2.25
N ASP A 107 -11.72 -7.41 2.34
CA ASP A 107 -12.52 -7.06 1.18
C ASP A 107 -11.73 -6.13 0.24
N LEU A 108 -12.06 -6.14 -1.05
CA LEU A 108 -11.33 -5.37 -2.06
C LEU A 108 -11.09 -3.89 -1.69
N PRO A 109 -12.07 -3.12 -1.16
CA PRO A 109 -11.82 -1.73 -0.77
C PRO A 109 -10.74 -1.58 0.30
N ASP A 110 -10.70 -2.51 1.25
CA ASP A 110 -9.73 -2.53 2.34
C ASP A 110 -8.35 -2.99 1.87
N VAL A 111 -8.30 -3.98 0.97
CA VAL A 111 -7.07 -4.39 0.30
C VAL A 111 -6.45 -3.21 -0.44
N LEU A 112 -7.24 -2.48 -1.25
CA LEU A 112 -6.75 -1.34 -2.02
C LEU A 112 -6.18 -0.27 -1.10
N ARG A 113 -6.84 0.01 0.03
CA ARG A 113 -6.37 1.01 1.00
C ARG A 113 -5.11 0.58 1.75
N LEU A 114 -4.96 -0.71 2.05
CA LEU A 114 -3.69 -1.24 2.54
C LEU A 114 -2.59 -1.13 1.48
N TRP A 115 -2.94 -1.40 0.22
CA TRP A 115 -2.00 -1.34 -0.90
C TRP A 115 -1.54 0.08 -1.20
N ASP A 116 -2.38 1.11 -0.99
CA ASP A 116 -1.95 2.51 -1.04
C ASP A 116 -0.77 2.77 -0.08
N SER A 117 -0.85 2.25 1.16
CA SER A 117 0.24 2.35 2.14
C SER A 117 1.46 1.52 1.75
N LEU A 118 1.26 0.30 1.25
CA LEU A 118 2.36 -0.57 0.83
C LEU A 118 3.12 0.03 -0.36
N LEU A 119 2.43 0.43 -1.42
CA LEU A 119 3.06 0.92 -2.64
C LEU A 119 3.75 2.28 -2.44
N ALA A 120 3.30 3.07 -1.47
CA ALA A 120 3.95 4.33 -1.10
C ALA A 120 5.28 4.13 -0.32
N ASP A 121 5.51 2.97 0.29
CA ASP A 121 6.71 2.70 1.09
C ASP A 121 7.80 1.99 0.26
N GLU A 122 9.04 2.46 0.33
CA GLU A 122 10.19 1.81 -0.31
C GLU A 122 10.50 0.43 0.29
N ARG A 123 10.13 0.22 1.56
CA ARG A 123 10.26 -1.02 2.33
C ARG A 123 8.90 -1.66 2.57
N ARG A 124 8.00 -1.58 1.58
CA ARG A 124 6.63 -2.10 1.58
C ARG A 124 6.43 -3.44 2.26
N PHE A 125 7.28 -4.43 1.97
CA PHE A 125 7.09 -5.75 2.53
C PHE A 125 7.59 -5.89 3.96
N ASP A 126 8.45 -4.98 4.43
CA ASP A 126 8.75 -4.87 5.85
C ASP A 126 7.52 -4.31 6.55
N PHE A 127 6.94 -3.21 6.04
CA PHE A 127 5.71 -2.63 6.56
C PHE A 127 4.55 -3.65 6.63
N LEU A 128 4.41 -4.52 5.62
CA LEU A 128 3.46 -5.63 5.64
C LEU A 128 3.62 -6.51 6.88
N LEU A 129 4.85 -6.81 7.32
CA LEU A 129 5.07 -7.62 8.53
C LEU A 129 4.60 -6.88 9.78
N TYR A 130 4.75 -5.56 9.84
CA TYR A 130 4.20 -4.74 10.94
C TYR A 130 2.68 -4.73 10.93
N PHE A 131 2.06 -4.74 9.75
CA PHE A 131 0.62 -4.91 9.62
C PHE A 131 0.17 -6.29 10.14
N CYS A 132 0.86 -7.38 9.76
CA CYS A 132 0.62 -8.71 10.33
C CYS A 132 0.75 -8.73 11.86
N VAL A 133 1.77 -8.07 12.42
CA VAL A 133 1.95 -7.98 13.88
C VAL A 133 0.79 -7.20 14.50
N ALA A 134 0.39 -6.08 13.91
CA ALA A 134 -0.76 -5.30 14.38
C ALA A 134 -2.04 -6.14 14.41
N MET A 135 -2.28 -6.99 13.41
CA MET A 135 -3.42 -7.91 13.40
C MET A 135 -3.43 -8.84 14.61
N VAL A 136 -2.30 -9.50 14.92
CA VAL A 136 -2.20 -10.41 16.07
C VAL A 136 -2.36 -9.65 17.39
N LEU A 137 -1.73 -8.48 17.52
CA LEU A 137 -1.82 -7.65 18.74
C LEU A 137 -3.23 -7.09 18.99
N CYS A 138 -4.05 -6.90 17.97
CA CYS A 138 -5.43 -6.43 18.17
C CYS A 138 -6.36 -7.49 18.75
N ILE A 139 -6.07 -8.77 18.54
CA ILE A 139 -6.83 -9.90 19.10
C ILE A 139 -6.07 -10.58 20.25
N ARG A 140 -5.06 -9.91 20.80
CA ARG A 140 -4.18 -10.43 21.86
C ARG A 140 -4.96 -11.00 23.04
N GLU A 141 -5.90 -10.23 23.59
CA GLU A 141 -6.64 -10.64 24.79
C GLU A 141 -7.46 -11.90 24.51
N ASP A 142 -8.16 -11.97 23.37
CA ASP A 142 -8.91 -13.16 22.95
C ASP A 142 -8.01 -14.40 22.87
N LEU A 143 -6.81 -14.27 22.27
CA LEU A 143 -5.85 -15.37 22.11
C LEU A 143 -5.33 -15.86 23.48
N LEU A 144 -5.02 -14.93 24.39
CA LEU A 144 -4.48 -15.25 25.70
C LEU A 144 -5.54 -15.81 26.65
N GLU A 145 -6.78 -15.33 26.60
CA GLU A 145 -7.88 -15.82 27.43
C GLU A 145 -8.28 -17.25 27.10
N HIS A 146 -8.33 -17.60 25.80
CA HIS A 146 -8.75 -18.93 25.39
C HIS A 146 -7.62 -19.95 25.52
N GLY A 147 -6.40 -19.60 25.14
CA GLY A 147 -5.21 -20.45 25.31
C GLY A 147 -5.31 -21.83 24.64
N ASP A 148 -6.11 -21.97 23.59
CA ASP A 148 -6.32 -23.22 22.85
C ASP A 148 -5.79 -23.14 21.42
N PHE A 149 -5.17 -24.23 20.95
CA PHE A 149 -4.62 -24.35 19.61
C PHE A 149 -5.68 -24.14 18.54
N SER A 150 -6.81 -24.85 18.64
CA SER A 150 -7.85 -24.86 17.60
C SER A 150 -8.56 -23.51 17.52
N TYR A 151 -8.84 -22.91 18.68
CA TYR A 151 -9.40 -21.56 18.75
C TYR A 151 -8.45 -20.54 18.11
N SER A 152 -7.18 -20.53 18.51
CA SER A 152 -6.20 -19.55 18.06
C SER A 152 -5.96 -19.62 16.56
N VAL A 153 -5.78 -20.83 16.01
CA VAL A 153 -5.64 -21.04 14.56
C VAL A 153 -6.89 -20.56 13.83
N LYS A 154 -8.09 -20.90 14.33
CA LYS A 154 -9.34 -20.47 13.70
C LYS A 154 -9.50 -18.94 13.73
N ALA A 155 -9.19 -18.30 14.86
CA ALA A 155 -9.28 -16.86 15.03
C ALA A 155 -8.31 -16.10 14.11
N LEU A 156 -7.09 -16.63 13.93
CA LEU A 156 -6.09 -16.07 13.03
C LEU A 156 -6.42 -16.34 11.56
N GLN A 157 -6.89 -17.53 11.21
CA GLN A 157 -7.22 -17.87 9.82
C GLN A 157 -8.51 -17.21 9.32
N HIS A 158 -9.45 -16.88 10.20
CA HIS A 158 -10.73 -16.24 9.87
C HIS A 158 -10.78 -14.88 10.58
N TYR A 159 -9.91 -13.98 10.14
CA TYR A 159 -9.72 -12.67 10.76
C TYR A 159 -10.83 -11.66 10.43
N GLU A 160 -11.61 -11.93 9.39
CA GLU A 160 -12.61 -11.01 8.82
C GLU A 160 -13.45 -10.27 9.87
N SER A 161 -13.51 -8.94 9.73
CA SER A 161 -14.39 -8.03 10.50
C SER A 161 -14.19 -8.00 12.02
N ARG A 162 -13.08 -8.52 12.56
CA ARG A 162 -12.78 -8.40 14.00
C ARG A 162 -12.35 -6.99 14.40
N VAL A 163 -11.57 -6.34 13.55
CA VAL A 163 -10.95 -5.04 13.81
C VAL A 163 -11.07 -4.17 12.55
N PRO A 164 -11.54 -2.93 12.66
CA PRO A 164 -11.59 -2.02 11.52
C PRO A 164 -10.20 -1.78 10.90
N LEU A 165 -10.10 -1.75 9.57
CA LEU A 165 -8.82 -1.57 8.86
C LEU A 165 -8.06 -0.32 9.32
N HIS A 166 -8.73 0.81 9.54
CA HIS A 166 -8.06 2.04 9.96
C HIS A 166 -7.29 1.86 11.27
N THR A 167 -7.85 1.12 12.23
CA THR A 167 -7.19 0.82 13.51
C THR A 167 -5.98 -0.08 13.31
N LEU A 168 -6.06 -1.04 12.39
CA LEU A 168 -4.92 -1.91 12.03
C LEU A 168 -3.80 -1.09 11.39
N LEU A 169 -4.12 -0.22 10.43
CA LEU A 169 -3.15 0.65 9.77
C LEU A 169 -2.50 1.63 10.74
N GLU A 170 -3.28 2.28 11.61
CA GLU A 170 -2.77 3.19 12.64
C GLU A 170 -1.78 2.48 13.58
N ARG A 171 -2.14 1.27 14.06
CA ARG A 171 -1.25 0.46 14.90
C ARG A 171 -0.01 0.00 14.15
N ALA A 172 -0.15 -0.46 12.91
CA ALA A 172 0.97 -0.89 12.08
C ALA A 172 1.95 0.27 11.85
N HIS A 173 1.46 1.46 11.49
CA HIS A 173 2.27 2.66 11.33
C HIS A 173 2.96 3.07 12.63
N ALA A 174 2.28 3.03 13.77
CA ALA A 174 2.89 3.36 15.05
C ALA A 174 4.05 2.40 15.40
N LEU A 175 3.84 1.10 15.21
CA LEU A 175 4.89 0.08 15.43
C LEU A 175 6.07 0.27 14.46
N TYR A 176 5.77 0.57 13.20
CA TYR A 176 6.76 0.74 12.15
C TYR A 176 7.59 2.02 12.34
N ALA A 177 6.95 3.13 12.71
CA ALA A 177 7.60 4.40 12.99
C ALA A 177 8.51 4.34 14.22
N ALA A 178 8.10 3.60 15.26
CA ALA A 178 8.90 3.40 16.46
C ALA A 178 10.26 2.74 16.15
N ASP A 179 10.30 1.80 15.19
CA ASP A 179 11.52 1.10 14.80
C ASP A 179 12.31 1.82 13.69
N HIS A 180 11.67 2.79 13.00
CA HIS A 180 12.28 3.55 11.91
C HIS A 180 12.12 5.07 12.12
N PRO A 181 12.65 5.63 13.22
CA PRO A 181 12.47 7.05 13.54
C PRO A 181 13.05 7.99 12.46
N GLN A 182 14.04 7.52 11.70
CA GLN A 182 14.68 8.26 10.61
C GLN A 182 13.73 8.50 9.42
N LEU A 183 12.77 7.59 9.17
CA LEU A 183 11.82 7.70 8.06
C LEU A 183 10.72 8.73 8.34
N TYR A 184 10.43 8.95 9.63
CA TYR A 184 9.40 9.88 10.10
C TYR A 184 9.98 11.13 10.77
N ALA A 185 11.30 11.35 10.64
CA ALA A 185 11.93 12.58 11.07
C ALA A 185 11.33 13.74 10.25
N PRO A 186 10.96 14.88 10.88
CA PRO A 186 10.51 16.04 10.14
C PRO A 186 11.58 16.41 9.09
N PRO A 187 11.21 16.73 7.84
CA PRO A 187 12.17 17.20 6.87
C PRO A 187 12.93 18.38 7.48
N ALA A 188 14.26 18.38 7.33
CA ALA A 188 15.10 19.46 7.81
C ALA A 188 14.48 20.81 7.40
N ALA A 189 14.34 21.74 8.36
CA ALA A 189 13.68 23.01 8.12
C ALA A 189 14.22 23.63 6.82
N PRO A 190 13.34 24.05 5.88
CA PRO A 190 13.80 24.62 4.63
C PRO A 190 14.73 25.80 4.93
N PRO A 191 15.79 26.01 4.12
CA PRO A 191 16.70 27.12 4.33
C PRO A 191 15.91 28.43 4.42
N PRO A 192 16.30 29.37 5.31
CA PRO A 192 15.58 30.61 5.49
C PRO A 192 15.43 31.31 4.13
N ARG A 193 14.21 31.75 3.82
CA ARG A 193 13.91 32.41 2.56
C ARG A 193 14.89 33.60 2.39
N PRO A 194 15.53 33.77 1.23
CA PRO A 194 16.38 34.94 1.01
C PRO A 194 15.57 36.22 1.25
N PRO A 195 16.20 37.29 1.77
CA PRO A 195 15.51 38.55 2.00
C PRO A 195 14.89 39.05 0.68
N PRO A 196 13.70 39.66 0.73
CA PRO A 196 13.08 40.23 -0.47
C PRO A 196 14.04 41.25 -1.11
N PRO A 197 14.09 41.33 -2.45
CA PRO A 197 14.88 42.35 -3.12
C PRO A 197 14.43 43.75 -2.65
N PRO A 198 15.36 44.72 -2.52
CA PRO A 198 15.00 46.06 -2.10
C PRO A 198 13.96 46.65 -3.06
N ASP A 199 12.90 47.25 -2.50
CA ASP A 199 11.84 47.91 -3.26
C ASP A 199 12.47 48.90 -4.24
N ARG A 200 12.30 48.65 -5.54
CA ARG A 200 12.62 49.63 -6.59
C ARG A 200 11.56 50.73 -6.61
N MET A 201 11.34 51.41 -5.49
CA MET A 201 10.40 52.54 -5.43
C MET A 201 10.79 53.52 -4.32
N SER A 202 11.93 54.20 -4.48
CA SER A 202 12.20 55.50 -3.83
C SER A 202 13.32 56.29 -4.52
N SER A 203 13.43 56.25 -5.84
CA SER A 203 14.43 57.05 -6.58
C SER A 203 13.87 57.88 -7.73
N ASN A 204 12.59 58.29 -7.69
CA ASN A 204 12.02 59.24 -8.66
C ASN A 204 11.44 60.49 -7.96
N GLY A 205 12.26 61.13 -7.14
CA GLY A 205 11.91 62.34 -6.41
C GLY A 205 13.03 63.38 -6.37
N ALA A 206 13.79 63.57 -7.45
CA ALA A 206 14.74 64.68 -7.57
C ALA A 206 15.23 64.86 -9.02
N ALA A 207 14.47 65.52 -9.88
CA ALA A 207 14.98 66.23 -11.07
C ALA A 207 13.88 67.02 -11.79
N TYR A 208 13.29 68.02 -11.10
CA TYR A 208 12.61 69.14 -11.77
C TYR A 208 12.78 70.39 -10.92
N LEU A 209 13.97 70.98 -10.98
CA LEU A 209 14.24 72.41 -10.76
C LEU A 209 15.45 72.80 -11.61
#